data_AF-A0A7S3NGZ9-F1
#
_entry.id   AF-A0A7S3NGZ9-F1
#
_cell.length_a   1.000
_cell.length_b   1.000
_cell.length_c   1.000
_cell.angle_alpha   90.00
_cell.angle_beta   90.00
_cell.angle_gamma   90.00
#
_symmetry.space_group_name_H-M   'P 1'
#
loop_
_entity.id
_entity.type
_entity.pdbx_description
1 polymer ?
#
loop_
_entity_poly.entity_id
_entity_poly.type
_entity_poly.pdbx_seq_one_letter_code
_entity_poly.pdbx_strand_id
1 'polypeptide(L)'
;KMHLIQDHHWSVAAAERAIRQRLIRCESLAQGTACNVWLVGKPLTYGDQKKYARPNTLFAQFVVPPLEATGKIRSDCRYAPLPAFRLPRTRGIRSCEMMMDRGVIFACHAGLLVHTLENWTHHEVGAVDPNRIDLCWYAAMRHAFQLITLPWQCSAKQSILGRPLIGLSI
;
A
#
# COMPACT_ATOMS: atom_id res chain seq x y z
N LYS A 1 0.91 12.33 20.50
CA LYS A 1 2.23 12.50 21.15
C LYS A 1 3.09 11.31 20.74
N MET A 2 4.16 11.54 19.98
CA MET A 2 5.20 10.56 19.72
C MET A 2 6.46 11.12 20.37
N HIS A 3 6.89 10.49 21.46
CA HIS A 3 8.15 10.81 22.11
C HIS A 3 9.21 9.85 21.55
N LEU A 4 10.28 10.42 20.98
CA LEU A 4 11.50 9.67 20.67
C LEU A 4 12.30 9.55 21.96
N ILE A 5 12.59 8.32 22.37
CA ILE A 5 13.62 8.00 23.36
C ILE A 5 14.53 6.99 22.67
N GLN A 6 15.80 7.35 22.54
CA GLN A 6 16.86 6.45 22.08
C GLN A 6 17.14 5.39 23.16
N ASP A 7 17.51 4.22 22.67
CA ASP A 7 18.18 3.10 23.35
C ASP A 7 17.36 2.16 24.26
N HIS A 8 17.10 0.98 23.67
CA HIS A 8 17.42 -0.38 24.15
C HIS A 8 16.29 -1.37 23.84
N HIS A 9 16.59 -2.28 22.90
CA HIS A 9 15.90 -3.56 22.69
C HIS A 9 14.36 -3.54 22.70
N TRP A 10 13.73 -2.67 21.90
CA TRP A 10 12.40 -3.02 21.39
C TRP A 10 12.58 -4.11 20.35
N SER A 11 12.21 -5.36 20.70
CA SER A 11 12.17 -6.41 19.69
C SER A 11 11.24 -5.97 18.57
N VAL A 12 11.63 -6.23 17.31
CA VAL A 12 10.81 -5.94 16.14
C VAL A 12 9.39 -6.51 16.33
N ALA A 13 9.26 -7.65 16.99
CA ALA A 13 7.99 -8.27 17.37
C ALA A 13 7.13 -7.41 18.33
N ALA A 14 7.72 -6.71 19.31
CA ALA A 14 6.99 -5.78 20.18
C ALA A 14 6.53 -4.55 19.38
N ALA A 15 7.39 -4.04 18.49
CA ALA A 15 7.09 -2.94 17.55
C ALA A 15 5.90 -3.31 16.65
N GLU A 16 5.95 -4.49 16.05
CA GLU A 16 4.88 -5.04 15.21
C GLU A 16 3.58 -5.19 15.98
N ARG A 17 3.61 -5.76 17.21
CA ARG A 17 2.40 -5.96 18.02
C ARG A 17 1.75 -4.64 18.43
N ALA A 18 2.54 -3.63 18.79
CA ALA A 18 2.03 -2.29 19.13
C ALA A 18 1.50 -1.54 17.90
N ILE A 19 2.04 -1.79 16.71
CA ILE A 19 1.53 -1.25 15.44
C ILE A 19 0.21 -1.93 15.05
N ARG A 20 0.09 -3.25 15.23
CA ARG A 20 -1.16 -4.00 14.93
C ARG A 20 -2.35 -3.46 15.73
N GLN A 21 -2.14 -3.11 17.00
CA GLN A 21 -3.19 -2.50 17.83
C GLN A 21 -3.61 -1.09 17.38
N ARG A 22 -2.89 -0.47 16.43
CA ARG A 22 -3.22 0.84 15.86
C ARG A 22 -3.96 0.76 14.53
N LEU A 23 -4.19 -0.44 14.00
CA LEU A 23 -5.07 -0.64 12.83
C LEU A 23 -6.53 -0.58 13.29
N ILE A 24 -7.10 0.61 13.22
CA ILE A 24 -8.49 0.84 13.58
C ILE A 24 -9.34 0.79 12.31
N ARG A 25 -10.27 -0.15 12.24
CA ARG A 25 -11.30 -0.14 11.21
C ARG A 25 -12.21 1.06 11.44
N CYS A 26 -12.29 1.94 10.45
CA CYS A 26 -13.22 3.05 10.43
C CYS A 26 -14.46 2.67 9.62
N GLU A 27 -15.64 2.97 10.14
CA GLU A 27 -16.93 2.80 9.45
C GLU A 27 -17.31 4.05 8.65
N SER A 28 -16.70 5.20 8.96
CA SER A 28 -16.85 6.45 8.23
C SER A 28 -15.53 7.20 8.11
N LEU A 29 -15.43 8.10 7.13
CA LEU A 29 -14.25 8.94 6.94
C LEU A 29 -14.00 9.87 8.15
N ALA A 30 -15.05 10.30 8.84
CA ALA A 30 -14.94 11.18 10.00
C ALA A 30 -14.13 10.54 11.16
N GLN A 31 -14.23 9.22 11.33
CA GLN A 31 -13.47 8.49 12.35
C GLN A 31 -11.96 8.46 12.05
N GLY A 32 -11.56 8.58 10.78
CA GLY A 32 -10.17 8.62 10.36
C GLY A 32 -9.46 9.96 10.57
N THR A 33 -10.17 11.01 11.04
CA THR A 33 -9.63 12.38 11.18
C THR A 33 -8.42 12.49 12.11
N ALA A 34 -8.24 11.53 13.01
CA ALA A 34 -7.07 11.45 13.87
C ALA A 34 -5.86 10.74 13.24
N CYS A 35 -6.05 10.05 12.12
CA CYS A 35 -5.07 9.16 11.52
C CYS A 35 -4.15 9.90 10.52
N ASN A 36 -2.85 9.65 10.65
CA ASN A 36 -1.82 10.13 9.72
C ASN A 36 -1.52 9.13 8.60
N VAL A 37 -1.99 7.89 8.70
CA VAL A 37 -1.88 6.86 7.66
C VAL A 37 -3.28 6.30 7.40
N TRP A 38 -3.65 6.24 6.13
CA TRP A 38 -4.97 5.79 5.69
C TRP A 38 -4.79 4.63 4.71
N LEU A 39 -5.42 3.49 5.01
CA LEU A 39 -5.56 2.40 4.06
C LEU A 39 -6.80 2.63 3.20
N VAL A 40 -6.61 2.88 1.91
CA VAL A 40 -7.68 3.34 1.01
C VAL A 40 -7.99 2.29 -0.05
N GLY A 41 -9.14 1.62 0.12
CA GLY A 41 -9.69 0.65 -0.84
C GLY A 41 -10.86 1.15 -1.67
N LYS A 42 -11.36 2.36 -1.39
CA LYS A 42 -12.47 3.00 -2.12
C LYS A 42 -12.00 4.35 -2.67
N PRO A 43 -12.52 4.79 -3.83
CA PRO A 43 -12.20 6.11 -4.35
C PRO A 43 -12.51 7.20 -3.31
N LEU A 44 -11.58 8.13 -3.12
CA LEU A 44 -11.77 9.33 -2.29
C LEU A 44 -11.79 10.56 -3.18
N THR A 45 -12.77 11.44 -2.98
CA THR A 45 -12.78 12.72 -3.67
C THR A 45 -11.77 13.68 -3.05
N TYR A 46 -11.39 14.73 -3.79
CA TYR A 46 -10.60 15.82 -3.22
C TYR A 46 -11.28 16.46 -2.00
N GLY A 47 -12.61 16.59 -2.05
CA GLY A 47 -13.42 17.13 -0.95
C GLY A 47 -13.35 16.26 0.31
N ASP A 48 -13.41 14.93 0.16
CA ASP A 48 -13.25 13.98 1.28
C ASP A 48 -11.87 14.13 1.93
N GLN A 49 -10.83 14.18 1.10
CA GLN A 49 -9.46 14.35 1.59
C GLN A 49 -9.28 15.70 2.28
N LYS A 50 -9.86 16.78 1.75
CA LYS A 50 -9.81 18.13 2.36
C LYS A 50 -10.55 18.16 3.69
N LYS A 51 -11.70 17.49 3.78
CA LYS A 51 -12.56 17.53 4.96
C LYS A 51 -12.06 16.65 6.09
N TYR A 52 -11.50 15.48 5.79
CA TYR A 52 -11.23 14.46 6.81
C TYR A 52 -9.74 14.15 7.02
N ALA A 53 -8.86 14.37 6.04
CA ALA A 53 -7.44 14.07 6.21
C ALA A 53 -6.65 15.25 6.77
N ARG A 54 -5.64 14.94 7.59
CA ARG A 54 -4.69 15.93 8.13
C ARG A 54 -3.63 16.28 7.09
N PRO A 55 -2.98 17.45 7.20
CA PRO A 55 -1.74 17.71 6.47
C PRO A 55 -0.71 16.61 6.77
N ASN A 56 0.11 16.28 5.78
CA ASN A 56 1.10 15.20 5.79
C ASN A 56 0.53 13.77 5.96
N THR A 57 -0.79 13.56 5.78
CA THR A 57 -1.36 12.22 5.73
C THR A 57 -0.74 11.39 4.61
N LEU A 58 -0.41 10.14 4.90
CA LEU A 58 -0.02 9.12 3.94
C LEU A 58 -1.25 8.27 3.55
N PHE A 59 -1.61 8.29 2.29
CA PHE A 59 -2.62 7.40 1.71
C PHE A 59 -1.93 6.15 1.16
N ALA A 60 -2.02 5.04 1.89
CA ALA A 60 -1.62 3.70 1.45
C ALA A 60 -2.81 3.09 0.69
N GLN A 61 -2.78 3.22 -0.63
CA GLN A 61 -3.93 2.92 -1.48
C GLN A 61 -3.81 1.57 -2.18
N PHE A 62 -4.96 0.94 -2.39
CA PHE A 62 -5.13 -0.23 -3.24
C PHE A 62 -6.38 -0.11 -4.13
N VAL A 63 -6.89 1.12 -4.29
CA VAL A 63 -7.96 1.48 -5.22
C VAL A 63 -7.43 1.52 -6.66
N VAL A 64 -8.23 1.06 -7.62
CA VAL A 64 -7.90 1.11 -9.05
C VAL A 64 -9.02 1.88 -9.77
N PRO A 65 -8.71 2.97 -10.53
CA PRO A 65 -7.38 3.57 -10.71
C PRO A 65 -6.86 4.25 -9.42
N PRO A 66 -5.53 4.44 -9.27
CA PRO A 66 -4.95 5.13 -8.12
C PRO A 66 -5.42 6.58 -8.04
N LEU A 67 -5.43 7.18 -6.84
CA LEU A 67 -5.99 8.51 -6.61
C LEU A 67 -5.29 9.59 -7.45
N GLU A 68 -3.98 9.48 -7.65
CA GLU A 68 -3.17 10.37 -8.48
C GLU A 68 -3.64 10.39 -9.94
N ALA A 69 -4.06 9.24 -10.47
CA ALA A 69 -4.54 9.14 -11.85
C ALA A 69 -5.90 9.84 -12.04
N THR A 70 -6.63 10.13 -10.95
CA THR A 70 -7.91 10.85 -11.02
C THR A 70 -7.76 12.37 -10.98
N GLY A 71 -6.54 12.89 -10.77
CA GLY A 71 -6.27 14.33 -10.63
C GLY A 71 -6.82 14.96 -9.34
N LYS A 72 -7.32 14.16 -8.41
CA LYS A 72 -8.02 14.60 -7.18
C LYS A 72 -7.16 14.39 -5.94
N ILE A 73 -5.94 14.92 -5.94
CA ILE A 73 -4.99 14.79 -4.82
C ILE A 73 -4.67 16.12 -4.15
N ARG A 74 -4.34 16.07 -2.86
CA ARG A 74 -3.87 17.21 -2.06
C ARG A 74 -2.34 17.30 -2.15
N SER A 75 -1.83 18.50 -2.35
CA SER A 75 -0.38 18.76 -2.43
C SER A 75 0.34 18.61 -1.10
N ASP A 76 -0.36 18.73 0.02
CA ASP A 76 0.17 18.58 1.38
C ASP A 76 0.02 17.16 1.94
N CYS A 77 -0.36 16.18 1.11
CA CYS A 77 -0.47 14.78 1.47
C CYS A 77 0.50 13.92 0.65
N ARG A 78 0.75 12.70 1.10
CA ARG A 78 1.57 11.69 0.41
C ARG A 78 0.70 10.53 -0.03
N TYR A 79 1.05 9.94 -1.16
CA TYR A 79 0.32 8.83 -1.76
C TYR A 79 1.32 7.72 -2.06
N ALA A 80 1.06 6.54 -1.51
CA ALA A 80 1.87 5.37 -1.78
C ALA A 80 1.52 4.81 -3.16
N PRO A 81 2.51 4.28 -3.90
CA PRO A 81 2.22 3.55 -5.13
C PRO A 81 1.31 2.35 -4.84
N LEU A 82 0.57 1.91 -5.86
CA LEU A 82 -0.16 0.65 -5.76
C LEU A 82 0.85 -0.48 -5.53
N PRO A 83 0.64 -1.31 -4.50
CA PRO A 83 1.57 -2.38 -4.21
C PRO A 83 1.60 -3.38 -5.38
N ALA A 84 2.81 -3.85 -5.71
CA ALA A 84 3.03 -4.81 -6.78
C ALA A 84 4.09 -5.84 -6.36
N PHE A 85 3.98 -7.02 -6.95
CA PHE A 85 4.87 -8.13 -6.67
C PHE A 85 5.52 -8.61 -7.96
N ARG A 86 6.81 -8.94 -7.85
CA ARG A 86 7.48 -9.80 -8.81
C ARG A 86 7.20 -11.25 -8.44
N LEU A 87 6.78 -12.01 -9.43
CA LEU A 87 6.52 -13.44 -9.33
C LEU A 87 7.81 -14.24 -9.52
N PRO A 88 7.88 -15.49 -9.01
CA PRO A 88 8.86 -16.44 -9.49
C PRO A 88 8.70 -16.66 -11.00
N ARG A 89 9.67 -17.35 -11.61
CA ARG A 89 9.68 -17.59 -13.06
C ARG A 89 8.49 -18.47 -13.47
N THR A 90 7.38 -17.84 -13.82
CA THR A 90 6.09 -18.48 -14.07
C THR A 90 5.64 -18.25 -15.51
N ARG A 91 5.09 -19.28 -16.15
CA ARG A 91 4.50 -19.20 -17.49
C ARG A 91 2.99 -18.92 -17.39
N GLY A 92 2.39 -18.34 -18.43
CA GLY A 92 0.93 -18.17 -18.51
C GLY A 92 0.33 -16.98 -17.75
N ILE A 93 1.15 -16.15 -17.09
CA ILE A 93 0.69 -14.98 -16.31
C ILE A 93 0.56 -13.68 -17.14
N ARG A 94 0.73 -13.74 -18.46
CA ARG A 94 0.79 -12.52 -19.31
C ARG A 94 -0.48 -11.67 -19.23
N SER A 95 -1.65 -12.29 -19.15
CA SER A 95 -2.92 -11.58 -18.97
C SER A 95 -3.01 -10.87 -17.61
N CYS A 96 -2.30 -11.37 -16.59
CA CYS A 96 -2.30 -10.80 -15.24
C CYS A 96 -1.30 -9.66 -15.05
N GLU A 97 -0.29 -9.53 -15.92
CA GLU A 97 0.71 -8.45 -15.89
C GLU A 97 0.09 -7.09 -16.26
N MET A 98 -0.94 -7.07 -17.10
CA MET A 98 -1.58 -5.84 -17.59
C MET A 98 -0.55 -4.83 -18.14
N MET A 99 -0.41 -3.67 -17.48
CA MET A 99 0.52 -2.59 -17.85
C MET A 99 1.89 -2.72 -17.17
N MET A 100 2.13 -3.80 -16.42
CA MET A 100 3.35 -4.02 -15.67
C MET A 100 4.41 -4.74 -16.51
N ASP A 101 5.66 -4.65 -16.06
CA ASP A 101 6.77 -5.40 -16.64
C ASP A 101 6.56 -6.92 -16.56
N ARG A 102 7.32 -7.66 -17.38
CA ARG A 102 7.30 -9.13 -17.39
C ARG A 102 7.58 -9.69 -15.99
N GLY A 103 6.72 -10.61 -15.55
CA GLY A 103 6.81 -11.24 -14.23
C GLY A 103 6.39 -10.35 -13.08
N VAL A 104 5.78 -9.19 -13.33
CA VAL A 104 5.29 -8.27 -12.30
C VAL A 104 3.78 -8.16 -12.40
N ILE A 105 3.10 -8.21 -11.25
CA ILE A 105 1.65 -8.02 -11.15
C ILE A 105 1.30 -7.11 -9.98
N PHE A 106 0.12 -6.49 -10.01
CA PHE A 106 -0.39 -5.75 -8.85
C PHE A 106 -0.73 -6.71 -7.70
N ALA A 107 -0.68 -6.20 -6.46
CA ALA A 107 -0.98 -6.98 -5.26
C ALA A 107 -2.39 -7.58 -5.26
N CYS A 108 -3.38 -6.92 -5.89
CA CYS A 108 -4.72 -7.48 -6.03
C CYS A 108 -4.75 -8.78 -6.86
N HIS A 109 -3.93 -8.87 -7.91
CA HIS A 109 -3.76 -10.10 -8.69
C HIS A 109 -2.92 -11.12 -7.93
N ALA A 110 -1.91 -10.65 -7.18
CA ALA A 110 -1.09 -11.53 -6.35
C ALA A 110 -1.92 -12.22 -5.26
N GLY A 111 -2.85 -11.49 -4.62
CA GLY A 111 -3.79 -12.05 -3.65
C GLY A 111 -4.58 -13.22 -4.23
N LEU A 112 -5.14 -13.06 -5.44
CA LEU A 112 -5.86 -14.13 -6.13
C LEU A 112 -4.99 -15.38 -6.37
N LEU A 113 -3.75 -15.18 -6.81
CA LEU A 113 -2.82 -16.29 -7.04
C LEU A 113 -2.47 -16.99 -5.72
N VAL A 114 -2.14 -16.24 -4.67
CA VAL A 114 -1.84 -16.79 -3.34
C VAL A 114 -3.05 -17.56 -2.80
N HIS A 115 -4.24 -17.00 -2.92
CA HIS A 115 -5.48 -17.65 -2.48
C HIS A 115 -5.70 -19.01 -3.18
N THR A 116 -5.40 -19.08 -4.49
CA THR A 116 -5.48 -20.32 -5.26
C THR A 116 -4.40 -21.32 -4.85
N LEU A 117 -3.15 -20.86 -4.70
CA LEU A 117 -2.01 -21.70 -4.32
C LEU A 117 -2.14 -22.28 -2.91
N GLU A 118 -2.77 -21.54 -2.00
CA GLU A 118 -3.05 -21.98 -0.63
C GLU A 118 -4.35 -22.77 -0.49
N ASN A 119 -5.10 -22.93 -1.59
CA ASN A 119 -6.40 -23.60 -1.63
C ASN A 119 -7.38 -23.05 -0.57
N TRP A 120 -7.35 -21.74 -0.35
CA TRP A 120 -8.26 -21.07 0.55
C TRP A 120 -9.68 -21.06 -0.02
N THR A 121 -10.67 -21.20 0.85
CA THR A 121 -12.10 -21.30 0.47
C THR A 121 -12.93 -20.11 0.93
N HIS A 122 -12.32 -19.16 1.64
CA HIS A 122 -13.02 -17.97 2.10
C HIS A 122 -13.07 -16.91 0.99
N HIS A 123 -13.87 -15.86 1.18
CA HIS A 123 -13.90 -14.73 0.25
C HIS A 123 -12.99 -13.62 0.75
N GLU A 124 -12.13 -13.08 -0.12
CA GLU A 124 -11.29 -11.90 0.16
C GLU A 124 -11.96 -10.57 -0.23
N VAL A 125 -13.24 -10.60 -0.61
CA VAL A 125 -13.98 -9.40 -1.03
C VAL A 125 -14.47 -8.64 0.20
N GLY A 126 -14.06 -7.38 0.34
CA GLY A 126 -14.58 -6.48 1.35
C GLY A 126 -13.51 -5.65 2.05
N ALA A 127 -13.77 -5.32 3.31
CA ALA A 127 -12.80 -4.62 4.14
C ALA A 127 -11.62 -5.55 4.46
N VAL A 128 -10.40 -4.99 4.48
CA VAL A 128 -9.19 -5.72 4.89
C VAL A 128 -9.37 -6.24 6.31
N ASP A 129 -9.14 -7.53 6.52
CA ASP A 129 -9.08 -8.16 7.85
C ASP A 129 -7.68 -7.98 8.44
N PRO A 130 -7.50 -7.17 9.50
CA PRO A 130 -6.19 -6.93 10.09
C PRO A 130 -5.52 -8.19 10.61
N ASN A 131 -6.29 -9.22 10.96
CA ASN A 131 -5.76 -10.47 11.51
C ASN A 131 -5.19 -11.41 10.45
N ARG A 132 -5.51 -11.17 9.16
CA ARG A 132 -5.04 -12.00 8.04
C ARG A 132 -3.87 -11.39 7.29
N ILE A 133 -3.48 -10.15 7.58
CA ILE A 133 -2.39 -9.45 6.87
C ILE A 133 -1.10 -10.27 6.88
N ASP A 134 -0.66 -10.74 8.06
CA ASP A 134 0.58 -11.51 8.16
C ASP A 134 0.46 -12.88 7.50
N LEU A 135 -0.70 -13.54 7.64
CA LEU A 135 -0.97 -14.84 7.03
C LEU A 135 -0.88 -14.75 5.51
N CYS A 136 -1.52 -13.74 4.90
CA CYS A 136 -1.44 -13.47 3.46
C CYS A 136 -0.02 -13.10 3.03
N TRP A 137 0.67 -12.25 3.80
CA TRP A 137 2.04 -11.84 3.52
C TRP A 137 3.02 -13.01 3.52
N TYR A 138 3.00 -13.85 4.56
CA TYR A 138 3.88 -15.01 4.66
C TYR A 138 3.54 -16.09 3.62
N ALA A 139 2.27 -16.27 3.27
CA ALA A 139 1.89 -17.14 2.15
C ALA A 139 2.48 -16.65 0.83
N ALA A 140 2.37 -15.35 0.53
CA ALA A 140 2.97 -14.76 -0.67
C ALA A 140 4.50 -15.00 -0.72
N MET A 141 5.19 -14.78 0.40
CA MET A 141 6.64 -15.01 0.50
C MET A 141 7.02 -16.48 0.31
N ARG A 142 6.25 -17.44 0.85
CA ARG A 142 6.48 -18.89 0.64
C ARG A 142 6.38 -19.28 -0.84
N HIS A 143 5.50 -18.63 -1.59
CA HIS A 143 5.40 -18.79 -3.05
C HIS A 143 6.40 -17.92 -3.84
N ALA A 144 7.41 -17.37 -3.16
CA ALA A 144 8.47 -16.54 -3.73
C ALA A 144 7.98 -15.24 -4.42
N PHE A 145 6.85 -14.68 -3.97
CA PHE A 145 6.41 -13.36 -4.39
C PHE A 145 7.27 -12.31 -3.69
N GLN A 146 7.81 -11.37 -4.47
CA GLN A 146 8.69 -10.31 -3.96
C GLN A 146 8.02 -8.96 -4.12
N LEU A 147 7.75 -8.27 -3.00
CA LEU A 147 7.26 -6.89 -3.05
C LEU A 147 8.29 -6.02 -3.76
N ILE A 148 7.84 -5.21 -4.72
CA ILE A 148 8.68 -4.27 -5.42
C ILE A 148 8.21 -2.84 -5.20
N THR A 149 9.15 -1.91 -5.28
CA THR A 149 8.84 -0.48 -5.34
C THR A 149 8.70 -0.10 -6.82
N LEU A 150 7.59 0.55 -7.17
CA LEU A 150 7.34 1.02 -8.53
C LEU A 150 7.87 2.44 -8.70
N PRO A 151 8.98 2.64 -9.45
CA PRO A 151 9.62 3.96 -9.54
C PRO A 151 8.74 5.00 -10.26
N TRP A 152 7.88 4.59 -11.20
CA TRP A 152 7.00 5.50 -11.96
C TRP A 152 5.72 5.92 -11.23
N GLN A 153 5.34 5.23 -10.15
CA GLN A 153 4.17 5.60 -9.34
C GLN A 153 4.54 6.52 -8.17
N CYS A 154 5.81 6.62 -7.82
CA CYS A 154 6.31 7.71 -7.00
C CYS A 154 6.26 9.01 -7.81
N SER A 155 5.18 9.78 -7.70
CA SER A 155 5.11 11.10 -8.32
C SER A 155 6.30 11.94 -7.86
N ALA A 156 7.08 12.47 -8.80
CA ALA A 156 8.33 13.22 -8.62
C ALA A 156 8.23 14.50 -7.74
N LYS A 157 7.09 14.73 -7.08
CA LYS A 157 6.87 15.80 -6.09
C LYS A 157 7.17 15.40 -4.65
N GLN A 158 7.64 14.18 -4.39
CA GLN A 158 7.90 13.68 -3.02
C GLN A 158 9.30 13.99 -2.47
N SER A 159 10.12 14.80 -3.14
CA SER A 159 11.43 15.21 -2.62
C SER A 159 11.31 16.40 -1.67
N ILE A 160 11.22 16.14 -0.37
CA ILE A 160 11.66 17.10 0.64
C ILE A 160 12.74 16.41 1.48
N LEU A 161 13.95 16.40 0.92
CA LEU A 161 15.29 16.45 1.54
C LEU A 161 16.28 15.71 0.63
N GLY A 162 17.13 16.48 -0.06
CA GLY A 162 18.34 16.00 -0.75
C GLY A 162 18.20 15.75 -2.25
N ARG A 163 18.57 16.75 -3.07
CA ARG A 163 18.94 16.64 -4.49
C ARG A 163 20.40 16.08 -4.59
N PRO A 164 20.88 15.52 -5.73
CA PRO A 164 20.77 16.15 -7.06
C PRO A 164 20.50 15.25 -8.29
N LEU A 165 19.99 15.92 -9.35
CA LEU A 165 20.26 15.85 -10.80
C LEU A 165 20.52 14.46 -11.42
N ILE A 166 19.75 14.04 -12.44
CA ILE A 166 20.00 14.10 -13.91
C ILE A 166 18.61 13.82 -14.54
N GLY A 167 18.06 14.46 -15.57
CA GLY A 167 18.63 14.99 -16.80
C GLY A 167 18.11 14.16 -17.98
N LEU A 168 17.37 14.82 -18.88
CA LEU A 168 16.95 14.46 -20.25
C LEU A 168 15.60 13.75 -20.50
N SER A 169 14.74 14.54 -21.15
CA SER A 169 13.82 14.16 -22.23
C SER A 169 14.44 13.21 -23.25
N ILE A 170 13.66 12.19 -23.64
CA ILE A 170 13.17 11.99 -25.00
C ILE A 170 11.75 11.41 -24.89
#